data_AF-A0A524N558-F1
#
_entry.id   AF-A0A524N558-F1
#
_cell.length_a   1.000
_cell.length_b   1.000
_cell.length_c   1.000
_cell.angle_alpha   90.00
_cell.angle_beta   90.00
_cell.angle_gamma   90.00
#
_symmetry.space_group_name_H-M   'P 1'
#
loop_
_entity.id
_entity.type
_entity.pdbx_description
1 polymer ?
#
loop_
_entity_poly.entity_id
_entity_poly.type
_entity_poly.pdbx_seq_one_letter_code
_entity_poly.pdbx_strand_id
1 'polypeptide(L)'
;MIVAAAADGYGIERGTGKTRWTYKSNEPGCSSPTIAGDKVAVSTGGRLVLLRLTNGEKIWEQPISDEITSPALADGMMAVGTDDGFIVAFGPAEKED
;
A
#
# COMPACT_ATOMS: atom_id res chain seq x y z
N MET A 1 -3.83 -9.14 13.60
CA MET A 1 -4.28 -8.27 12.51
C MET A 1 -3.74 -6.88 12.78
N ILE A 2 -2.79 -6.46 11.97
CA ILE A 2 -2.20 -5.14 12.05
C ILE A 2 -3.18 -4.14 11.44
N VAL A 3 -3.39 -3.01 12.12
CA VAL A 3 -4.11 -1.88 11.54
C VAL A 3 -3.05 -0.86 11.14
N ALA A 4 -3.16 -0.32 9.93
CA ALA A 4 -2.30 0.74 9.44
C ALA A 4 -3.15 2.01 9.30
N ALA A 5 -2.68 3.11 9.90
CA ALA A 5 -3.33 4.43 9.91
C ALA A 5 -2.29 5.52 9.57
N ALA A 6 -2.72 6.77 9.35
CA ALA A 6 -2.19 7.68 8.33
C ALA A 6 -0.98 8.60 8.65
N ALA A 7 -0.60 9.37 7.61
CA ALA A 7 0.59 10.21 7.35
C ALA A 7 1.86 9.41 7.01
N ASP A 8 2.19 8.46 7.87
CA ASP A 8 3.22 7.44 7.68
C ASP A 8 2.51 6.07 7.74
N GLY A 9 3.00 5.04 7.06
CA GLY A 9 2.44 3.70 7.19
C GLY A 9 2.79 3.10 8.56
N TYR A 10 1.82 2.73 9.39
CA TYR A 10 2.10 2.10 10.70
C TYR A 10 1.70 0.64 10.74
N GLY A 11 2.49 -0.18 11.43
CA GLY A 11 2.10 -1.53 11.83
C GLY A 11 1.73 -1.58 13.29
N ILE A 12 0.47 -1.79 13.65
CA ILE A 12 0.02 -1.84 15.05
C ILE A 12 -0.26 -3.28 15.49
N GLU A 13 0.19 -3.66 16.68
CA GLU A 13 -0.16 -4.93 17.30
C GLU A 13 -1.63 -4.94 17.77
N ARG A 14 -2.44 -5.86 17.23
CA ARG A 14 -3.88 -5.98 17.55
C ARG A 14 -4.21 -6.01 19.04
N GLY A 15 -3.41 -6.76 19.81
CA GLY A 15 -3.72 -7.04 21.21
C GLY A 15 -3.38 -5.89 22.16
N THR A 16 -2.41 -5.06 21.78
CA THR A 16 -1.82 -4.06 22.68
C THR A 16 -1.97 -2.63 22.17
N GLY A 17 -2.28 -2.45 20.89
CA GLY A 17 -2.24 -1.13 20.23
C GLY A 17 -0.83 -0.57 20.05
N LYS A 18 0.22 -1.34 20.36
CA LYS A 18 1.60 -0.87 20.25
C LYS A 18 2.05 -0.86 18.80
N THR A 19 2.76 0.20 18.41
CA THR A 19 3.46 0.29 17.13
C THR A 19 4.58 -0.75 17.07
N ARG A 20 4.56 -1.59 16.05
CA ARG A 20 5.62 -2.54 15.69
C ARG A 20 6.60 -1.96 14.69
N TRP A 21 6.10 -1.20 13.72
CA TRP A 21 6.93 -0.54 12.71
C TRP A 21 6.25 0.71 12.19
N THR A 22 7.06 1.59 11.60
CA THR A 22 6.62 2.80 10.90
C THR A 22 7.36 2.87 9.57
N TYR A 23 6.65 3.20 8.51
CA TYR A 23 7.15 3.48 7.19
C TYR A 23 6.91 4.95 6.90
N LYS A 24 7.98 5.70 6.73
CA LYS A 24 7.90 7.11 6.35
C LYS A 24 8.13 7.24 4.86
N SER A 25 7.16 7.80 4.16
CA SER A 25 7.43 8.29 2.80
C SER A 25 8.08 9.68 2.90
N ASN A 26 8.89 10.02 1.91
CA ASN A 26 9.40 11.39 1.76
C ASN A 26 8.43 12.27 0.94
N GLU A 27 7.23 11.75 0.66
CA GLU A 27 6.23 12.36 -0.20
C GLU A 27 5.04 12.84 0.65
N PRO A 28 4.40 13.97 0.28
CA PRO A 28 3.24 14.45 1.00
C PRO A 28 2.06 13.47 0.84
N GLY A 29 1.40 13.20 1.96
CA GLY A 29 0.19 12.39 2.00
C GLY A 29 0.46 10.88 1.91
N CYS A 30 -0.11 10.15 2.85
CA CYS A 30 -0.35 8.71 2.71
C CYS A 30 -1.86 8.48 2.74
N SER A 31 -2.35 7.71 1.77
CA SER A 31 -3.74 7.27 1.75
C SER A 31 -3.99 6.14 2.75
N SER A 32 -5.26 5.71 2.87
CA SER A 32 -5.59 4.52 3.67
C SER A 32 -4.91 3.27 3.11
N PRO A 33 -4.23 2.46 3.95
CA PRO A 33 -3.54 1.24 3.54
C PRO A 33 -4.49 0.07 3.28
N THR A 34 -4.07 -0.86 2.43
CA THR A 34 -4.76 -2.13 2.17
C THR A 34 -3.86 -3.32 2.48
N ILE A 35 -4.38 -4.30 3.21
CA ILE A 35 -3.66 -5.53 3.56
C ILE A 35 -4.00 -6.63 2.55
N ALA A 36 -2.98 -7.22 1.94
CA ALA A 36 -3.09 -8.33 1.00
C ALA A 36 -2.20 -9.50 1.47
N GLY A 37 -2.77 -10.42 2.24
CA GLY A 37 -2.03 -11.53 2.85
C GLY A 37 -0.95 -11.04 3.83
N ASP A 38 0.32 -11.27 3.51
CA ASP A 38 1.51 -10.87 4.29
C ASP A 38 2.09 -9.51 3.87
N LYS A 39 1.34 -8.72 3.09
CA LYS A 39 1.77 -7.44 2.52
C LYS A 39 0.81 -6.31 2.85
N VAL A 40 1.34 -5.09 2.85
CA VAL A 40 0.58 -3.84 3.00
C VAL A 40 0.85 -2.96 1.79
N ALA A 41 -0.20 -2.49 1.14
CA ALA A 41 -0.13 -1.50 0.09
C ALA A 41 -0.53 -0.13 0.63
N VAL A 42 0.24 0.90 0.26
CA VAL A 42 -0.05 2.31 0.55
C VAL A 42 0.16 3.13 -0.71
N SER A 43 -0.62 4.19 -0.88
CA SER A 43 -0.29 5.21 -1.86
C SER A 43 0.24 6.49 -1.21
N THR A 44 1.27 7.06 -1.82
CA THR A 44 1.94 8.27 -1.34
C THR A 44 2.59 9.02 -2.50
N GLY A 45 2.32 10.32 -2.64
CA GLY A 45 2.83 11.15 -3.75
C GLY A 45 2.68 10.52 -5.13
N GLY A 46 1.49 9.99 -5.45
CA GLY A 46 1.24 9.37 -6.76
C GLY A 46 1.90 8.01 -7.01
N ARG A 47 2.58 7.45 -5.99
CA ARG A 47 3.23 6.15 -6.04
C ARG A 47 2.44 5.11 -5.27
N LEU A 48 2.41 3.88 -5.78
CA LEU A 48 1.97 2.71 -5.03
C LEU A 48 3.19 2.01 -4.43
N VAL A 49 3.17 1.78 -3.12
CA VAL A 49 4.25 1.15 -2.38
C VAL A 49 3.74 -0.12 -1.73
N LEU A 50 4.47 -1.22 -1.90
CA LEU A 50 4.18 -2.50 -1.25
C LEU A 50 5.22 -2.79 -0.17
N LEU A 51 4.72 -3.06 1.04
CA LEU A 51 5.52 -3.30 2.24
C LEU A 51 5.27 -4.71 2.76
N ARG A 52 6.25 -5.28 3.46
CA ARG A 52 6.06 -6.48 4.28
C ARG A 52 5.23 -6.15 5.51
N LEU A 53 4.17 -6.91 5.76
CA LEU A 53 3.30 -6.71 6.92
C LEU A 53 4.03 -6.92 8.25
N THR A 54 5.05 -7.77 8.28
CA THR A 54 5.75 -8.16 9.52
C THR A 54 6.65 -7.07 10.09
N ASN A 55 7.30 -6.29 9.23
CA ASN A 55 8.35 -5.33 9.62
C ASN A 55 8.26 -3.97 8.90
N GLY A 56 7.34 -3.78 7.96
CA GLY A 56 7.19 -2.53 7.21
C GLY A 56 8.26 -2.30 6.14
N GLU A 57 9.10 -3.30 5.84
CA GLU A 57 10.13 -3.15 4.81
C GLU A 57 9.51 -3.04 3.42
N LYS A 58 10.01 -2.10 2.62
CA LYS A 58 9.60 -1.91 1.23
C LYS A 58 10.02 -3.10 0.39
N ILE A 59 9.03 -3.74 -0.24
CA ILE A 59 9.22 -4.80 -1.24
C ILE A 59 9.46 -4.15 -2.61
N TRP A 60 8.57 -3.26 -3.02
CA TRP A 60 8.68 -2.48 -4.25
C TRP A 60 7.90 -1.17 -4.16
N GLU A 61 8.17 -0.26 -5.09
CA GLU A 61 7.37 0.93 -5.36
C GLU A 61 7.21 1.15 -6.86
N GLN A 62 6.08 1.72 -7.26
CA GLN A 62 5.79 2.05 -8.65
C GLN A 62 5.21 3.47 -8.73
N PRO A 63 5.84 4.40 -9.46
CA PRO A 63 5.20 5.67 -9.83
C PRO A 63 4.08 5.41 -10.84
N ILE A 64 2.92 6.06 -10.65
CA ILE A 64 1.72 5.85 -11.47
C ILE A 64 1.25 7.17 -12.08
N SER A 65 0.90 8.17 -11.26
CA SER A 65 0.52 9.53 -11.69
C SER A 65 0.96 10.56 -10.64
N ASP A 66 0.46 11.80 -10.71
CA ASP A 66 0.77 12.83 -9.70
C ASP A 66 0.00 12.56 -8.39
N GLU A 67 -1.26 12.16 -8.48
CA GLU A 67 -2.07 11.73 -7.34
C GLU A 67 -2.84 10.44 -7.65
N ILE A 68 -2.81 9.50 -6.70
CA ILE A 68 -3.58 8.26 -6.80
C ILE A 68 -4.42 8.01 -5.55
N THR A 69 -5.54 7.32 -5.73
CA THR A 69 -6.45 6.95 -4.63
C THR A 69 -5.83 5.92 -3.68
N SER A 70 -6.54 5.62 -2.59
CA SER A 70 -6.24 4.42 -1.79
C SER A 70 -6.30 3.15 -2.64
N PRO A 71 -5.38 2.19 -2.41
CA PRO A 71 -5.42 0.91 -3.11
C PRO A 71 -6.65 0.09 -2.68
N ALA A 72 -7.36 -0.48 -3.66
CA ALA A 72 -8.41 -1.48 -3.43
C ALA A 72 -7.89 -2.86 -3.81
N LEU A 73 -8.34 -3.92 -3.12
CA LEU A 73 -7.97 -5.31 -3.41
C LEU A 73 -9.23 -6.12 -3.67
N ALA A 74 -9.29 -6.79 -4.83
CA ALA A 74 -10.34 -7.74 -5.19
C ALA A 74 -9.74 -8.83 -6.07
N ASP A 75 -10.10 -10.10 -5.82
CA ASP A 75 -9.70 -11.25 -6.64
C ASP A 75 -8.19 -11.34 -6.95
N GLY A 76 -7.36 -10.97 -5.97
CA GLY A 76 -5.89 -10.98 -6.12
C GLY A 76 -5.33 -9.84 -6.97
N MET A 77 -6.18 -8.94 -7.47
CA MET A 77 -5.80 -7.72 -8.16
C MET A 77 -5.89 -6.53 -7.22
N MET A 78 -4.91 -5.65 -7.33
CA MET A 78 -4.87 -4.38 -6.63
C MET A 78 -5.09 -3.25 -7.60
N ALA A 79 -6.01 -2.33 -7.32
CA ALA A 79 -6.32 -1.22 -8.19
C ALA A 79 -6.20 0.13 -7.47
N VAL A 80 -5.80 1.14 -8.22
CA VAL A 80 -5.81 2.55 -7.81
C VAL A 80 -6.42 3.38 -8.93
N GLY A 81 -7.14 4.44 -8.57
CA GLY A 81 -7.54 5.48 -9.50
C GLY A 81 -6.49 6.58 -9.55
N THR A 82 -6.33 7.20 -10.72
CA THR A 82 -5.43 8.33 -10.97
C THR A 82 -6.23 9.62 -11.14
N ASP A 83 -5.57 10.76 -10.94
CA ASP A 83 -6.10 12.11 -11.13
C ASP A 83 -6.47 12.47 -12.57
N ASP A 84 -5.86 11.79 -13.55
CA ASP A 84 -6.17 11.92 -14.98
C ASP A 84 -7.30 10.96 -15.45
N GLY A 85 -7.95 10.27 -14.51
CA GLY A 85 -9.20 9.52 -14.76
C GLY A 85 -9.02 8.06 -15.19
N PHE A 86 -7.83 7.49 -15.01
CA PHE A 86 -7.57 6.07 -15.26
C PHE A 86 -7.71 5.22 -14.00
N ILE A 87 -7.92 3.92 -14.22
CA ILE A 87 -7.74 2.88 -13.19
C ILE A 87 -6.54 2.04 -13.59
N VAL A 88 -5.54 1.97 -12.72
CA VAL A 88 -4.36 1.13 -12.90
C VAL A 88 -4.47 -0.07 -11.96
N ALA A 89 -4.35 -1.27 -12.51
CA ALA A 89 -4.46 -2.50 -11.76
C ALA A 89 -3.20 -3.37 -11.85
N PHE A 90 -2.83 -3.97 -10.73
CA PHE A 90 -1.67 -4.83 -10.55
C PHE A 90 -2.16 -6.22 -10.13
N GLY A 91 -1.82 -7.23 -10.92
CA GLY A 91 -2.10 -8.62 -10.62
C GLY A 91 -0.82 -9.41 -10.30
N PRO A 92 -0.96 -10.70 -9.95
CA PRO A 92 0.17 -11.62 -10.02
C PRO A 92 0.75 -11.60 -11.44
N ALA A 93 2.06 -11.79 -11.56
CA ALA A 93 2.64 -12.07 -12.87
C ALA A 93 1.93 -13.30 -13.46
N GLU A 94 1.43 -13.18 -14.69
CA GLU A 94 0.97 -14.35 -15.43
C GLU A 94 2.15 -15.32 -15.51
N LYS A 95 1.92 -16.57 -15.11
CA LYS A 95 2.88 -17.62 -15.42
C LYS A 95 2.74 -17.88 -16.91
N GLU A 96 3.76 -17.56 -17.69
CA GLU A 96 3.90 -18.14 -19.02
C GLU A 96 4.09 -19.66 -18.83
N ASP A 97 3.17 -20.45 -19.39
CA ASP A 97 3.25 -21.92 -19.44
C ASP A 97 4.29 -22.40 -20.47
#